data_AF-A0A7G5YWA0-F1
#
_entry.id   AF-A0A7G5YWA0-F1
#
_cell.length_a   1.000
_cell.length_b   1.000
_cell.length_c   1.000
_cell.angle_alpha   90.00
_cell.angle_beta   90.00
_cell.angle_gamma   90.00
#
_symmetry.space_group_name_H-M   'P 1'
#
loop_
_entity.id
_entity.type
_entity.pdbx_description
1 polymer ?
#
loop_
_entity_poly.entity_id
_entity_poly.type
_entity_poly.pdbx_seq_one_letter_code
_entity_poly.pdbx_strand_id
1 'polypeptide(L)'
;MAGVAQGDNKRRGIPWRIAGWGAAAFVLLLPLIARAPWTLSDFVVMGILIGSAGLALELAVRASGSIYYRAGAGVAVAAAFLLIWVNGAVGFLGDESNPANLMFAGVLAIAVLGSVLARFRPGGMARAMFLTAAAQILVGVVALAVGLGSPGYEGLYEVVIGTSLFAALWRISAGLFRKAAGGGSAS
;
A
#
# COMPACT_ATOMS: atom_id res chain seq x y z
N MET A 1 -4.85 -44.62 -40.05
CA MET A 1 -5.07 -44.40 -38.60
C MET A 1 -3.73 -44.06 -37.95
N ALA A 2 -3.53 -42.80 -37.56
CA ALA A 2 -2.55 -42.41 -36.53
C ALA A 2 -2.85 -40.96 -36.13
N GLY A 3 -3.65 -40.78 -35.07
CA GLY A 3 -3.82 -39.48 -34.42
C GLY A 3 -2.61 -39.20 -33.54
N VAL A 4 -1.78 -38.24 -33.94
CA VAL A 4 -0.69 -37.75 -33.09
C VAL A 4 -1.31 -36.94 -31.96
N ALA A 5 -1.27 -37.48 -30.75
CA ALA A 5 -1.60 -36.76 -29.54
C ALA A 5 -0.59 -35.61 -29.36
N GLN A 6 -1.06 -34.37 -29.55
CA GLN A 6 -0.30 -33.20 -29.13
C GLN A 6 -0.30 -33.17 -27.60
N GLY A 7 0.85 -33.49 -27.01
CA GLY A 7 1.08 -33.28 -25.60
C GLY A 7 1.06 -31.78 -25.31
N ASP A 8 -0.01 -31.32 -24.66
CA ASP A 8 -0.08 -30.01 -24.03
C ASP A 8 1.05 -29.89 -23.02
N ASN A 9 2.17 -29.32 -23.45
CA ASN A 9 3.28 -28.95 -22.60
C ASN A 9 2.87 -27.70 -21.80
N LYS A 10 1.95 -27.88 -20.84
CA LYS A 10 1.69 -26.91 -19.78
C LYS A 10 2.99 -26.78 -18.99
N ARG A 11 3.84 -25.84 -19.39
CA ARG A 11 4.90 -25.30 -18.53
C ARG A 11 4.20 -24.81 -17.26
N ARG A 12 4.18 -25.64 -16.22
CA ARG A 12 3.67 -25.29 -14.90
C ARG A 12 4.67 -24.33 -14.28
N GLY A 13 4.66 -23.08 -14.75
CA GLY A 13 5.34 -21.99 -14.07
C GLY A 13 4.86 -21.93 -12.63
N ILE A 14 5.74 -21.53 -11.72
CA ILE A 14 5.40 -21.39 -10.30
C ILE A 14 4.15 -20.51 -10.21
N PRO A 15 3.05 -20.99 -9.59
CA PRO A 15 1.85 -20.19 -9.49
C PRO A 15 2.20 -18.92 -8.72
N TRP A 16 1.85 -17.76 -9.28
CA TRP A 16 2.16 -16.43 -8.74
C TRP A 16 1.91 -16.31 -7.24
N ARG A 17 0.90 -17.01 -6.71
CA ARG A 17 0.60 -17.08 -5.28
C ARG A 17 1.74 -17.69 -4.45
N ILE A 18 2.32 -18.81 -4.89
CA ILE A 18 3.44 -19.44 -4.19
C ILE A 18 4.66 -18.53 -4.22
N ALA A 19 4.95 -17.89 -5.36
CA ALA A 19 6.04 -16.94 -5.45
C ALA A 19 5.83 -15.72 -4.54
N GLY A 20 4.62 -15.15 -4.53
CA GLY A 20 4.27 -14.00 -3.70
C GLY A 20 4.31 -14.30 -2.20
N TRP A 21 3.68 -15.40 -1.75
CA TRP A 21 3.71 -15.80 -0.35
C TRP A 21 5.09 -16.31 0.09
N GLY A 22 5.86 -16.92 -0.81
CA GLY A 22 7.25 -17.27 -0.58
C GLY A 22 8.12 -16.04 -0.34
N ALA A 23 7.96 -15.00 -1.17
CA ALA A 23 8.65 -13.72 -0.98
C ALA A 23 8.23 -13.03 0.33
N ALA A 24 6.94 -13.04 0.67
CA ALA A 24 6.42 -12.52 1.93
C ALA A 24 7.04 -13.23 3.15
N ALA A 25 7.07 -14.56 3.14
CA ALA A 25 7.70 -15.36 4.19
C ALA A 25 9.21 -15.09 4.28
N PHE A 26 9.88 -14.97 3.12
CA PHE A 26 11.30 -14.65 3.07
C PHE A 26 11.57 -13.29 3.72
N VAL A 27 10.84 -12.23 3.35
CA VAL A 27 10.97 -10.88 3.94
C VAL A 27 10.74 -10.92 5.45
N LEU A 28 9.72 -11.64 5.92
CA LEU A 28 9.43 -11.77 7.35
C LEU A 28 10.55 -12.47 8.13
N LEU A 29 11.26 -13.40 7.50
CA LEU A 29 12.36 -14.15 8.10
C LEU A 29 13.72 -13.45 7.97
N LEU A 30 13.84 -12.41 7.13
CA LEU A 30 15.10 -11.68 6.95
C LEU A 30 15.71 -11.17 8.27
N PRO A 31 14.95 -10.56 9.21
CA PRO A 31 15.51 -10.13 10.49
C PRO A 31 16.11 -11.28 11.31
N LEU A 32 15.49 -12.47 11.28
CA LEU A 32 15.98 -13.64 11.99
C LEU A 32 17.31 -14.15 11.39
N ILE A 33 17.40 -14.20 10.05
CA ILE A 33 18.61 -14.60 9.33
C ILE A 33 19.74 -13.58 9.56
N ALA A 34 19.40 -12.30 9.54
CA ALA A 34 20.33 -11.20 9.77
C ALA A 34 20.70 -10.99 11.25
N ARG A 35 20.13 -11.78 12.17
CA ARG A 35 20.27 -11.62 13.63
C ARG A 35 19.96 -10.19 14.10
N ALA A 36 19.00 -9.54 13.44
CA ALA A 36 18.50 -8.24 13.85
C ALA A 36 17.77 -8.36 15.20
N PRO A 37 17.74 -7.31 16.03
CA PRO A 37 17.20 -7.36 17.39
C PRO A 37 15.66 -7.30 17.42
N TRP A 38 14.99 -8.10 16.59
CA TRP A 38 13.54 -8.19 16.55
C TRP A 38 13.01 -9.08 17.67
N THR A 39 12.05 -8.56 18.42
CA THR A 39 11.25 -9.29 19.39
C THR A 39 10.18 -10.11 18.70
N LEU A 40 9.56 -11.06 19.42
CA LEU A 40 8.44 -11.84 18.90
C LEU A 40 7.27 -10.93 18.44
N SER A 41 7.01 -9.84 19.16
CA SER A 41 5.99 -8.86 18.79
C SER A 41 6.26 -8.21 17.43
N ASP A 42 7.52 -7.92 17.10
CA ASP A 42 7.88 -7.31 15.81
C ASP A 42 7.56 -8.25 14.65
N PHE A 43 7.86 -9.55 14.81
CA PHE A 43 7.47 -10.58 13.84
C PHE A 43 5.95 -10.70 13.70
N VAL A 44 5.19 -10.62 14.80
CA VAL A 44 3.72 -10.68 14.75
C VAL A 44 3.16 -9.47 14.02
N VAL A 45 3.60 -8.26 14.37
CA VAL A 45 3.15 -7.00 13.75
C VAL A 45 3.49 -6.99 12.26
N MET A 46 4.73 -7.30 11.90
CA MET A 46 5.15 -7.36 10.50
C MET A 46 4.42 -8.48 9.74
N GLY A 47 4.18 -9.62 10.37
CA GLY A 47 3.40 -10.71 9.79
C GLY A 47 1.97 -10.32 9.47
N ILE A 48 1.30 -9.59 10.37
CA ILE A 48 -0.05 -9.03 10.14
C ILE A 48 -0.01 -8.00 9.00
N LEU A 49 0.99 -7.12 8.99
CA LEU A 49 1.14 -6.08 7.99
C LEU A 49 1.37 -6.67 6.58
N ILE A 50 2.32 -7.60 6.43
CA ILE A 50 2.59 -8.29 5.15
C ILE A 50 1.39 -9.15 4.75
N GLY A 51 0.80 -9.89 5.70
CA GLY A 51 -0.34 -10.78 5.45
C GLY A 51 -1.58 -10.02 4.97
N SER A 52 -1.91 -8.90 5.61
CA SER A 52 -3.03 -8.03 5.21
C SER A 52 -2.80 -7.39 3.85
N ALA A 53 -1.58 -6.92 3.55
CA ALA A 53 -1.20 -6.40 2.23
C ALA A 53 -1.34 -7.47 1.14
N GLY A 54 -0.82 -8.68 1.39
CA GLY A 54 -0.95 -9.83 0.48
C GLY A 54 -2.41 -10.21 0.23
N LEU A 55 -3.22 -10.26 1.29
CA LEU A 55 -4.66 -10.52 1.19
C LEU A 55 -5.38 -9.45 0.37
N ALA A 56 -5.10 -8.17 0.62
CA ALA A 56 -5.70 -7.06 -0.13
C ALA A 56 -5.38 -7.14 -1.64
N LEU A 57 -4.14 -7.50 -1.98
CA LEU A 57 -3.72 -7.71 -3.37
C LEU A 57 -4.41 -8.91 -4.01
N GLU A 58 -4.53 -10.04 -3.30
CA GLU A 58 -5.29 -11.19 -3.80
C GLU A 58 -6.76 -10.83 -4.06
N LEU A 59 -7.39 -10.12 -3.12
CA LEU A 59 -8.77 -9.66 -3.28
C LEU A 59 -8.91 -8.72 -4.47
N ALA A 60 -7.98 -7.79 -4.68
CA ALA A 60 -8.00 -6.88 -5.83
C ALA A 60 -7.85 -7.61 -7.17
N VAL A 61 -6.97 -8.61 -7.24
CA VAL A 61 -6.78 -9.45 -8.43
C VAL A 61 -8.02 -10.27 -8.74
N ARG A 62 -8.72 -10.77 -7.71
CA ARG A 62 -9.98 -11.50 -7.84
C ARG A 62 -11.17 -10.60 -8.20
N ALA A 63 -11.20 -9.37 -7.69
CA ALA A 63 -12.31 -8.44 -7.86
C ALA A 63 -12.40 -7.84 -9.26
N SER A 64 -11.29 -7.75 -10.01
CA SER A 64 -11.28 -7.14 -11.34
C SER A 64 -10.26 -7.80 -12.28
N GLY A 65 -10.65 -7.97 -13.54
CA GLY A 65 -9.74 -8.33 -14.63
C GLY A 65 -8.94 -7.14 -15.20
N SER A 66 -9.30 -5.90 -14.84
CA SER A 66 -8.64 -4.71 -15.36
C SER A 66 -7.23 -4.55 -14.80
N ILE A 67 -6.24 -4.46 -15.69
CA ILE A 67 -4.85 -4.21 -15.30
C ILE A 67 -4.69 -2.87 -14.57
N TYR A 68 -5.45 -1.85 -14.96
CA TYR A 68 -5.43 -0.54 -14.30
C TYR A 68 -5.99 -0.63 -12.88
N TYR A 69 -7.04 -1.42 -12.64
CA TYR A 69 -7.58 -1.63 -11.30
C TYR A 69 -6.55 -2.33 -10.41
N ARG A 70 -5.94 -3.41 -10.91
CA ARG A 70 -4.94 -4.19 -10.18
C ARG A 70 -3.70 -3.35 -9.85
N ALA A 71 -3.21 -2.57 -10.82
CA ALA A 71 -2.10 -1.65 -10.59
C ALA A 71 -2.47 -0.56 -9.58
N GLY A 72 -3.68 0.01 -9.66
CA GLY A 72 -4.16 1.01 -8.72
C GLY A 72 -4.21 0.47 -7.29
N ALA A 73 -4.75 -0.74 -7.10
CA ALA A 73 -4.75 -1.43 -5.82
C ALA A 73 -3.33 -1.74 -5.33
N GLY A 74 -2.43 -2.18 -6.22
CA GLY A 74 -1.02 -2.39 -5.91
C GLY A 74 -0.33 -1.15 -5.35
N VAL A 75 -0.50 0.00 -6.02
CA VAL A 75 0.06 1.27 -5.56
C VAL A 75 -0.54 1.70 -4.21
N ALA A 76 -1.87 1.56 -4.04
CA ALA A 76 -2.53 1.91 -2.77
C ALA A 76 -2.06 1.03 -1.60
N VAL A 77 -1.96 -0.29 -1.80
CA VAL A 77 -1.48 -1.22 -0.78
C VAL A 77 -0.02 -0.96 -0.45
N ALA A 78 0.83 -0.72 -1.46
CA ALA A 78 2.23 -0.37 -1.24
C ALA A 78 2.38 0.94 -0.45
N ALA A 79 1.60 1.97 -0.80
CA ALA A 79 1.58 3.23 -0.06
C ALA A 79 1.10 3.03 1.39
N ALA A 80 0.02 2.28 1.63
CA ALA A 80 -0.46 1.99 2.97
C ALA A 80 0.59 1.23 3.80
N PHE A 81 1.18 0.18 3.21
CA PHE A 81 2.19 -0.66 3.84
C PHE A 81 3.42 0.17 4.23
N LEU A 82 3.96 0.95 3.31
CA LEU A 82 5.13 1.80 3.57
C LEU A 82 4.81 2.89 4.59
N LEU A 83 3.61 3.47 4.56
CA LEU A 83 3.22 4.50 5.51
C LEU A 83 3.14 3.93 6.93
N ILE A 84 2.51 2.77 7.12
CA ILE A 84 2.45 2.08 8.41
C ILE A 84 3.86 1.74 8.89
N TRP A 85 4.68 1.17 8.02
CA TRP A 85 6.03 0.74 8.39
C TRP A 85 6.91 1.94 8.78
N VAL A 86 7.05 2.94 7.92
CA VAL A 86 7.88 4.12 8.23
C VAL A 86 7.40 4.80 9.50
N ASN A 87 6.09 4.97 9.65
CA ASN A 87 5.51 5.62 10.83
C ASN A 87 5.78 4.84 12.12
N GLY A 88 5.69 3.51 12.09
CA GLY A 88 5.88 2.67 13.26
C GLY A 88 7.34 2.28 13.57
N ALA A 89 8.28 2.49 12.64
CA ALA A 89 9.68 2.11 12.83
C ALA A 89 10.62 3.29 13.09
N VAL A 90 10.32 4.46 12.55
CA VAL A 90 11.16 5.67 12.71
C VAL A 90 10.38 6.80 13.34
N GLY A 91 9.04 6.81 13.22
CA GLY A 91 8.24 8.01 13.38
C GLY A 91 8.29 8.80 12.08
N PHE A 92 7.12 9.13 11.53
CA PHE A 92 7.08 9.93 10.30
C PHE A 92 7.41 11.40 10.61
N LEU A 93 6.99 11.87 11.77
CA LEU A 93 7.25 13.21 12.28
C LEU A 93 8.08 13.12 13.56
N GLY A 94 9.37 13.45 13.48
CA GLY A 94 10.25 13.30 14.63
C GLY A 94 10.42 11.83 15.03
N ASP A 95 10.05 11.50 16.26
CA ASP A 95 10.14 10.16 16.80
C ASP A 95 8.82 9.38 16.77
N GLU A 96 8.87 8.06 16.88
CA GLU A 96 7.71 7.16 16.84
C GLU A 96 6.72 7.37 18.00
N SER A 97 7.15 7.91 19.13
CA SER A 97 6.29 8.20 20.29
C SER A 97 5.55 9.53 20.18
N ASN A 98 5.85 10.34 19.16
CA ASN A 98 5.17 11.60 18.89
C ASN A 98 3.68 11.36 18.57
N PRO A 99 2.73 11.87 19.37
CA PRO A 99 1.31 11.66 19.15
C PRO A 99 0.81 12.25 17.81
N ALA A 100 1.54 13.19 17.20
CA ALA A 100 1.22 13.70 15.87
C ALA A 100 1.21 12.61 14.78
N ASN A 101 1.95 11.50 14.98
CA ASN A 101 1.96 10.37 14.06
C ASN A 101 0.57 9.71 13.90
N LEU A 102 -0.35 9.90 14.86
CA LEU A 102 -1.74 9.43 14.75
C LEU A 102 -2.50 10.08 13.59
N MET A 103 -2.05 11.23 13.08
CA MET A 103 -2.64 11.86 11.89
C MET A 103 -2.52 10.95 10.66
N PHE A 104 -1.44 10.17 10.52
CA PHE A 104 -1.27 9.22 9.43
C PHE A 104 -2.18 7.99 9.58
N ALA A 105 -2.49 7.58 10.81
CA ALA A 105 -3.56 6.60 11.04
C ALA A 105 -4.92 7.14 10.54
N GLY A 106 -5.18 8.43 10.70
CA GLY A 106 -6.33 9.12 10.09
C GLY A 106 -6.34 9.06 8.56
N VAL A 107 -5.19 9.27 7.91
CA VAL A 107 -5.07 9.13 6.44
C VAL A 107 -5.38 7.70 6.00
N LEU A 108 -4.83 6.70 6.68
CA LEU A 108 -5.12 5.29 6.42
C LEU A 108 -6.59 4.95 6.65
N ALA A 109 -7.22 5.51 7.69
CA ALA A 109 -8.64 5.35 7.94
C ALA A 109 -9.48 5.90 6.77
N ILE A 110 -9.13 7.06 6.22
CA ILE A 110 -9.80 7.62 5.03
C ILE A 110 -9.65 6.69 3.83
N ALA A 111 -8.47 6.11 3.60
CA ALA A 111 -8.24 5.15 2.53
C ALA A 111 -9.11 3.91 2.68
N VAL A 112 -9.15 3.32 3.88
CA VAL A 112 -9.92 2.09 4.17
C VAL A 112 -11.42 2.37 4.12
N LEU A 113 -11.91 3.35 4.88
CA LEU A 113 -13.34 3.70 4.91
C LEU A 113 -13.83 4.13 3.54
N GLY A 114 -13.05 4.95 2.83
CA GLY A 114 -13.35 5.36 1.46
C GLY A 114 -13.45 4.17 0.52
N SER A 115 -12.58 3.16 0.65
CA SER A 115 -12.62 1.93 -0.16
C SER A 115 -13.84 1.07 0.14
N VAL A 116 -14.21 0.93 1.42
CA VAL A 116 -15.40 0.19 1.87
C VAL A 116 -16.67 0.89 1.40
N LEU A 117 -16.78 2.21 1.57
CA LEU A 117 -17.92 3.00 1.12
C LEU A 117 -18.04 3.02 -0.42
N ALA A 118 -16.91 3.01 -1.12
CA ALA A 118 -16.87 2.83 -2.56
C ALA A 118 -17.27 1.41 -3.02
N ARG A 119 -17.42 0.46 -2.08
CA ARG A 119 -17.68 -0.96 -2.34
C ARG A 119 -16.66 -1.55 -3.33
N PHE A 120 -15.42 -1.08 -3.24
CA PHE A 120 -14.33 -1.45 -4.14
C PHE A 120 -14.60 -1.18 -5.64
N ARG A 121 -15.60 -0.35 -5.99
CA ARG A 121 -15.90 0.01 -7.38
C ARG A 121 -14.87 1.00 -7.94
N PRO A 122 -14.40 0.87 -9.19
CA PRO A 122 -13.32 1.70 -9.74
C PRO A 122 -13.54 3.21 -9.57
N GLY A 123 -14.71 3.73 -9.93
CA GLY A 123 -15.01 5.16 -9.80
C GLY A 123 -15.03 5.66 -8.36
N GLY A 124 -15.51 4.84 -7.42
CA GLY A 124 -15.49 5.17 -5.99
C GLY A 124 -14.09 5.11 -5.40
N MET A 125 -13.30 4.09 -5.76
CA MET A 125 -11.90 3.94 -5.35
C MET A 125 -11.06 5.14 -5.81
N ALA A 126 -11.29 5.65 -7.03
CA ALA A 126 -10.62 6.84 -7.51
C ALA A 126 -10.87 8.07 -6.63
N ARG A 127 -12.11 8.25 -6.14
CA ARG A 127 -12.46 9.33 -5.21
C ARG A 127 -11.84 9.10 -3.84
N ALA A 128 -11.91 7.88 -3.32
CA ALA A 128 -11.32 7.51 -2.03
C ALA A 128 -9.80 7.81 -1.98
N MET A 129 -9.06 7.37 -2.99
CA MET A 129 -7.61 7.61 -3.07
C MET A 129 -7.28 9.09 -3.27
N PHE A 130 -8.10 9.84 -4.00
CA PHE A 130 -7.93 11.29 -4.12
C PHE A 130 -8.16 12.02 -2.79
N LEU A 131 -9.21 11.66 -2.04
CA LEU A 131 -9.46 12.20 -0.70
C LEU A 131 -8.34 11.84 0.28
N THR A 132 -7.80 10.63 0.16
CA THR A 132 -6.63 10.18 0.94
C THR A 132 -5.40 11.04 0.62
N ALA A 133 -5.16 11.34 -0.65
CA ALA A 133 -4.08 12.25 -1.06
C ALA A 133 -4.26 13.66 -0.49
N ALA A 134 -5.49 14.19 -0.51
CA ALA A 134 -5.81 15.48 0.07
C ALA A 134 -5.58 15.50 1.59
N ALA A 135 -5.98 14.43 2.28
CA ALA A 135 -5.73 14.26 3.71
C ALA A 135 -4.22 14.21 4.00
N GLN A 136 -3.44 13.46 3.23
CA GLN A 136 -1.97 13.41 3.37
C GLN A 136 -1.33 14.79 3.26
N ILE A 137 -1.76 15.60 2.28
CA ILE A 137 -1.28 16.97 2.10
C ILE A 137 -1.69 17.85 3.29
N LEU A 138 -2.93 17.72 3.75
CA LEU A 138 -3.42 18.46 4.92
C LEU A 138 -2.58 18.14 6.16
N VAL A 139 -2.23 16.88 6.40
CA VAL A 139 -1.32 16.49 7.48
C VAL A 139 0.02 17.20 7.34
N GLY A 140 0.60 17.22 6.14
CA GLY A 140 1.86 17.93 5.89
C GLY A 140 1.76 19.44 6.15
N VAL A 141 0.69 20.09 5.73
CA VAL A 141 0.44 21.51 5.98
C VAL A 141 0.33 21.79 7.49
N VAL A 142 -0.43 20.98 8.22
CA VAL A 142 -0.56 21.12 9.68
C VAL A 142 0.78 20.90 10.37
N ALA A 143 1.54 19.89 9.96
CA ALA A 143 2.85 19.60 10.53
C ALA A 143 3.84 20.76 10.33
N LEU A 144 3.83 21.41 9.17
CA LEU A 144 4.65 22.62 8.93
C LEU A 144 4.17 23.81 9.75
N ALA A 145 2.86 24.05 9.80
CA ALA A 145 2.28 25.21 10.47
C ALA A 145 2.50 25.19 11.99
N VAL A 146 2.51 24.01 12.59
CA VAL A 146 2.64 23.81 14.04
C VAL A 146 4.08 23.43 14.44
N GLY A 147 4.94 23.10 13.48
CA GLY A 147 6.32 22.68 13.74
C GLY A 147 6.41 21.28 14.39
N LEU A 148 5.67 20.31 13.84
CA LEU A 148 5.57 18.94 14.39
C LEU A 148 6.68 17.98 13.93
N GLY A 149 7.55 18.40 13.01
CA GLY A 149 8.69 17.59 12.53
C GLY A 149 9.95 17.75 13.40
N SER A 150 11.01 17.02 13.06
CA SER A 150 12.31 17.14 13.72
C SER A 150 12.87 18.58 13.70
N PRO A 151 13.70 18.97 14.69
CA PRO A 151 14.34 20.28 14.69
C PRO A 151 15.22 20.52 13.45
N GLY A 152 15.20 21.74 12.93
CA GLY A 152 16.05 22.16 11.82
C GLY A 152 15.57 21.71 10.44
N TYR A 153 16.51 21.50 9.52
CA TYR A 153 16.19 21.17 8.12
C TYR A 153 15.68 19.74 7.94
N GLU A 154 15.99 18.84 8.86
CA GLU A 154 15.56 17.44 8.82
C GLU A 154 14.03 17.33 8.89
N GLY A 155 13.38 18.06 9.81
CA GLY A 155 11.91 18.07 9.90
C GLY A 155 11.23 18.67 8.68
N LEU A 156 11.87 19.63 8.00
CA LEU A 156 11.35 20.15 6.73
C LEU A 156 11.35 19.05 5.66
N TYR A 157 12.42 18.25 5.56
CA TYR A 157 12.51 17.16 4.61
C TYR A 157 11.53 16.03 4.93
N GLU A 158 11.43 15.60 6.19
CA GLU A 158 10.46 14.62 6.68
C GLU A 158 9.05 15.00 6.25
N VAL A 159 8.65 16.24 6.55
CA VAL A 159 7.29 16.71 6.27
C VAL A 159 7.09 16.91 4.78
N VAL A 160 7.92 17.70 4.10
CA VAL A 160 7.67 18.08 2.70
C VAL A 160 7.88 16.90 1.77
N ILE A 161 9.04 16.25 1.82
CA ILE A 161 9.37 15.15 0.90
C ILE A 161 8.51 13.93 1.23
N GLY A 162 8.40 13.58 2.52
CA GLY A 162 7.58 12.45 2.95
C GLY A 162 6.13 12.62 2.53
N THR A 163 5.46 13.71 2.94
CA THR A 163 4.03 13.86 2.67
C THR A 163 3.73 14.04 1.18
N SER A 164 4.59 14.72 0.42
CA SER A 164 4.42 14.87 -1.03
C SER A 164 4.59 13.54 -1.77
N LEU A 165 5.55 12.71 -1.37
CA LEU A 165 5.75 11.37 -1.94
C LEU A 165 4.51 10.50 -1.74
N PHE A 166 4.00 10.39 -0.51
CA PHE A 166 2.81 9.59 -0.24
C PHE A 166 1.56 10.16 -0.92
N ALA A 167 1.40 11.48 -0.95
CA ALA A 167 0.31 12.12 -1.67
C ALA A 167 0.36 11.81 -3.19
N ALA A 168 1.56 11.77 -3.76
CA ALA A 168 1.75 11.37 -5.16
C ALA A 168 1.35 9.90 -5.40
N LEU A 169 1.74 8.98 -4.51
CA LEU A 169 1.33 7.56 -4.60
C LEU A 169 -0.19 7.41 -4.55
N TRP A 170 -0.86 8.06 -3.59
CA TRP A 170 -2.32 8.07 -3.48
C TRP A 170 -2.97 8.63 -4.75
N ARG A 171 -2.41 9.70 -5.32
CA ARG A 171 -2.91 10.32 -6.55
C ARG A 171 -2.69 9.45 -7.80
N ILE A 172 -1.55 8.75 -7.89
CA ILE A 172 -1.28 7.78 -8.96
C ILE A 172 -2.31 6.65 -8.89
N SER A 173 -2.55 6.10 -7.70
CA SER A 173 -3.58 5.07 -7.50
C SER A 173 -4.97 5.57 -7.92
N ALA A 174 -5.34 6.80 -7.53
CA ALA A 174 -6.59 7.42 -7.94
C ALA A 174 -6.74 7.53 -9.48
N GLY A 175 -5.66 7.91 -10.17
CA GLY A 175 -5.63 7.98 -11.64
C GLY A 175 -5.81 6.62 -12.31
N LEU A 176 -5.20 5.57 -11.76
CA LEU A 176 -5.34 4.20 -12.25
C LEU A 176 -6.76 3.66 -12.08
N PHE A 177 -7.39 3.89 -10.91
CA PHE A 177 -8.79 3.53 -10.70
C PHE A 177 -9.76 4.30 -11.61
N ARG A 178 -9.45 5.56 -11.93
CA ARG A 178 -10.23 6.36 -12.89
C ARG A 178 -10.15 5.80 -14.30
N LYS A 179 -8.96 5.38 -14.74
CA LYS A 179 -8.78 4.68 -16.04
C LYS A 179 -9.56 3.38 -16.08
N ALA A 180 -9.53 2.60 -14.99
CA ALA A 180 -10.32 1.38 -14.87
C ALA A 180 -11.83 1.62 -14.96
N ALA A 181 -12.33 2.77 -14.45
CA ALA A 181 -13.74 3.13 -14.55
C ALA A 181 -14.17 3.48 -15.98
N GLY A 182 -13.33 4.19 -16.75
CA GLY A 182 -13.62 4.59 -18.12
C GLY A 182 -13.50 3.47 -19.16
N GLY A 183 -12.74 2.40 -18.86
CA GLY A 183 -12.59 1.24 -19.74
C GLY A 183 -13.81 0.29 -19.78
N GLY A 184 -14.76 0.42 -18.85
CA GLY A 184 -15.98 -0.40 -18.80
C GLY A 184 -17.17 0.17 -19.58
N SER A 185 -17.05 1.38 -20.13
CA SER A 185 -18.09 2.05 -20.92
C SER A 185 -18.02 1.78 -22.43
N ALA A 186 -17.20 0.81 -22.86
CA ALA A 186 -16.96 0.49 -24.27
C ALA A 186 -17.21 -1.00 -24.61
N SER A 187 -18.01 -1.72 -23.82
CA SER A 187 -18.40 -3.11 -24.08
C SER A 187 -19.91 -3.25 -24.24
#